data_AF-A0A959H2M4-F1
#
_entry.id   AF-A0A959H2M4-F1
#
_cell.length_a   1.000
_cell.length_b   1.000
_cell.length_c   1.000
_cell.angle_alpha   90.00
_cell.angle_beta   90.00
_cell.angle_gamma   90.00
#
_symmetry.space_group_name_H-M   'P 1'
#
loop_
_entity.id
_entity.type
_entity.pdbx_description
1 polymer ?
#
loop_
_entity_poly.entity_id
_entity_poly.type
_entity_poly.pdbx_seq_one_letter_code
_entity_poly.pdbx_strand_id
1 'polypeptide(L)'
;MRYYALFFIFVSIAALAPPLASQGSEQATAGEKPLSLFEFLCGQGDSIPVIQLDTDWGQLVRNKMKEEYQPGVLRFRHKDGSLATLDVKVRARGNIRKQVCHYPPIKIKAKKSQLKALGFQPANDLKMVLPCSNGRLFYDCVVREALIYHLYEVVYPVHFRAKLVNVESLKDEKERSAFPALFVEDEEACAARLGARVIQDGVIRPSSLEREAYLKMCFFQYMIANTDWSVPNRHNLETLAIPGSDRLVPVPYDFDYAGFTGTNYAVPYHALPIENVNQRFFLGNKVTEAEALETAKFFLDRKEELLRRCATFWLLDEREAVSAQKYLNTFFDLLENEKKVVRTFANAD
;
A
#
# COMPACT_ATOMS: atom_id res chain seq x y z
N MET A 1 -15.66 6.09 -96.50
CA MET A 1 -16.27 7.42 -96.28
C MET A 1 -15.79 7.93 -94.93
N ARG A 2 -15.14 9.10 -94.92
CA ARG A 2 -14.48 9.71 -93.75
C ARG A 2 -15.52 10.32 -92.81
N TYR A 3 -15.42 10.03 -91.51
CA TYR A 3 -16.14 10.73 -90.44
C TYR A 3 -15.13 11.54 -89.62
N TYR A 4 -15.40 12.84 -89.44
CA TYR A 4 -14.58 13.79 -88.69
C TYR A 4 -14.97 13.81 -87.20
N ALA A 5 -13.97 13.80 -86.32
CA ALA A 5 -14.11 13.96 -84.88
C ALA A 5 -14.16 15.44 -84.49
N LEU A 6 -15.06 15.81 -83.58
CA LEU A 6 -15.17 17.13 -82.95
C LEU A 6 -14.93 16.97 -81.44
N PHE A 7 -13.83 17.55 -80.96
CA PHE A 7 -13.44 17.62 -79.55
C PHE A 7 -14.06 18.88 -78.93
N PHE A 8 -14.88 18.73 -77.89
CA PHE A 8 -15.35 19.85 -77.07
C PHE A 8 -14.46 19.96 -75.82
N ILE A 9 -13.80 21.11 -75.67
CA ILE A 9 -13.05 21.50 -74.47
C ILE A 9 -14.03 22.16 -73.50
N PHE A 10 -14.22 21.57 -72.32
CA PHE A 10 -14.92 22.21 -71.20
C PHE A 10 -13.88 22.81 -70.24
N VAL A 11 -13.93 24.13 -70.08
CA VAL A 11 -13.13 24.89 -69.11
C VAL A 11 -13.86 24.90 -67.77
N SER A 12 -13.29 24.26 -66.75
CA SER A 12 -13.78 24.30 -65.37
C SER A 12 -13.33 25.58 -64.68
N ILE A 13 -14.29 26.42 -64.28
CA ILE A 13 -14.06 27.63 -63.47
C ILE A 13 -14.06 27.23 -61.98
N ALA A 14 -12.96 27.50 -61.29
CA ALA A 14 -12.80 27.29 -59.86
C ALA A 14 -13.50 28.40 -59.04
N ALA A 15 -14.37 28.02 -58.12
CA ALA A 15 -14.92 28.92 -57.09
C ALA A 15 -14.19 28.68 -55.76
N LEU A 16 -13.45 29.69 -55.30
CA LEU A 16 -12.79 29.71 -53.99
C LEU A 16 -13.83 29.87 -52.87
N ALA A 17 -13.94 28.87 -52.01
CA ALA A 17 -14.70 28.96 -50.76
C ALA A 17 -13.83 29.61 -49.66
N PRO A 18 -14.38 30.51 -48.83
CA PRO A 18 -13.65 31.12 -47.72
C PRO A 18 -13.35 30.10 -46.61
N PRO A 19 -12.27 30.27 -45.83
CA PRO A 19 -11.87 29.33 -44.78
C PRO A 19 -12.88 29.36 -43.63
N LEU A 20 -13.37 28.17 -43.23
CA LEU A 20 -14.19 28.00 -42.04
C LEU A 20 -13.39 28.40 -40.79
N ALA A 21 -13.90 29.39 -40.06
CA ALA A 21 -13.45 29.69 -38.70
C ALA A 21 -13.73 28.47 -37.80
N SER A 22 -12.67 27.90 -37.19
CA SER A 22 -12.82 26.88 -36.16
C SER A 22 -13.40 27.53 -34.91
N GLN A 23 -14.68 27.30 -34.63
CA GLN A 23 -15.23 27.57 -33.30
C GLN A 23 -14.59 26.60 -32.32
N GLY A 24 -13.74 27.13 -31.44
CA GLY A 24 -13.24 26.41 -30.29
C GLY A 24 -14.41 26.06 -29.38
N SER A 25 -14.69 24.77 -29.24
CA SER A 25 -15.47 24.28 -28.11
C SER A 25 -14.51 24.13 -26.94
N GLU A 26 -14.50 25.10 -26.02
CA GLU A 26 -14.10 24.87 -24.64
C GLU A 26 -15.04 23.79 -24.07
N GLN A 27 -14.61 22.53 -24.16
CA GLN A 27 -15.16 21.49 -23.30
C GLN A 27 -14.67 21.81 -21.88
N ALA A 28 -15.56 22.38 -21.08
CA ALA A 28 -15.42 22.41 -19.64
C ALA A 28 -15.22 20.96 -19.16
N THR A 29 -13.99 20.63 -18.78
CA THR A 29 -13.66 19.38 -18.11
C THR A 29 -14.41 19.36 -16.78
N ALA A 30 -15.19 18.31 -16.54
CA ALA A 30 -15.74 18.04 -15.22
C ALA A 30 -14.57 18.06 -14.23
N GLY A 31 -14.57 19.03 -13.30
CA GLY A 31 -13.42 19.30 -12.44
C GLY A 31 -12.99 18.04 -11.70
N GLU A 32 -11.81 17.51 -12.05
CA GLU A 32 -11.21 16.40 -11.32
C GLU A 32 -11.09 16.78 -9.84
N LYS A 33 -11.59 15.91 -8.96
CA LYS A 33 -11.47 16.13 -7.52
C LYS A 33 -9.98 16.28 -7.19
N PRO A 34 -9.57 17.32 -6.43
CA PRO A 34 -8.16 17.48 -6.07
C PRO A 34 -7.64 16.23 -5.36
N LEU A 35 -6.35 15.89 -5.51
CA LEU A 35 -5.75 14.74 -4.82
C LEU A 35 -5.48 15.05 -3.34
N SER A 36 -5.48 14.05 -2.47
CA SER A 36 -4.84 14.15 -1.16
C SER A 36 -3.30 14.16 -1.31
N LEU A 37 -2.58 14.60 -0.28
CA LEU A 37 -1.12 14.55 -0.27
C LEU A 37 -0.59 13.12 -0.41
N PHE A 38 -1.24 12.14 0.22
CA PHE A 38 -0.88 10.74 0.09
C PHE A 38 -1.06 10.23 -1.36
N GLU A 39 -2.20 10.55 -1.99
CA GLU A 39 -2.46 10.18 -3.40
C GLU A 39 -1.46 10.83 -4.35
N PHE A 40 -1.09 12.09 -4.08
CA PHE A 40 -0.06 12.77 -4.84
C PHE A 40 1.29 12.04 -4.76
N LEU A 41 1.72 11.61 -3.56
CA LEU A 41 2.96 10.85 -3.36
C LEU A 41 2.89 9.49 -4.06
N CYS A 42 1.74 8.80 -4.00
CA CYS A 42 1.53 7.54 -4.73
C CYS A 42 1.58 7.75 -6.25
N GLY A 43 1.06 8.87 -6.75
CA GLY A 43 1.00 9.22 -8.17
C GLY A 43 2.34 9.59 -8.82
N GLN A 44 3.48 9.51 -8.11
CA GLN A 44 4.81 9.73 -8.67
C GLN A 44 5.42 8.47 -9.33
N GLY A 45 4.61 7.43 -9.58
CA GLY A 45 5.02 6.18 -10.23
C GLY A 45 6.04 5.39 -9.38
N ASP A 46 6.96 4.70 -10.05
CA ASP A 46 7.99 3.87 -9.39
C ASP A 46 9.16 4.69 -8.83
N SER A 47 9.17 6.01 -9.00
CA SER A 47 10.16 6.86 -8.33
C SER A 47 9.97 6.80 -6.81
N ILE A 48 11.08 6.84 -6.05
CA ILE A 48 11.07 6.99 -4.60
C ILE A 48 11.06 8.49 -4.30
N PRO A 49 9.94 9.07 -3.83
CA PRO A 49 9.90 10.48 -3.51
C PRO A 49 10.88 10.76 -2.37
N VAL A 50 11.66 11.82 -2.53
CA VAL A 50 12.47 12.37 -1.43
C VAL A 50 11.62 13.38 -0.70
N ILE A 51 11.48 13.21 0.61
CA ILE A 51 10.82 14.16 1.50
C ILE A 51 11.79 14.60 2.59
N GLN A 52 11.67 15.84 3.02
CA GLN A 52 12.42 16.37 4.15
C GLN A 52 11.46 16.53 5.33
N LEU A 53 11.81 15.94 6.47
CA LEU A 53 11.02 16.07 7.69
C LEU A 53 11.90 16.62 8.82
N ASP A 54 11.71 17.90 9.10
CA ASP A 54 12.41 18.60 10.17
C ASP A 54 11.53 18.60 11.43
N THR A 55 12.03 18.02 12.50
CA THR A 55 11.42 18.06 13.83
C THR A 55 12.49 17.74 14.87
N ASP A 56 12.22 17.99 16.16
CA ASP A 56 13.13 17.55 17.23
C ASP A 56 13.03 16.02 17.42
N TRP A 57 13.76 15.27 16.59
CA TRP A 57 13.80 13.82 16.65
C TRP A 57 14.24 13.29 18.03
N GLY A 58 15.12 14.02 18.72
CA GLY A 58 15.56 13.66 20.07
C GLY A 58 14.41 13.75 21.07
N GLN A 59 13.63 14.82 21.02
CA GLN A 59 12.42 14.98 21.85
C GLN A 59 11.37 13.92 21.50
N LEU A 60 11.16 13.65 20.21
CA LEU A 60 10.20 12.64 19.75
C LEU A 60 10.54 11.26 20.31
N VAL A 61 11.81 10.86 20.24
CA VAL A 61 12.29 9.57 20.77
C VAL A 61 12.20 9.53 22.30
N ARG A 62 12.59 10.60 23.00
CA ARG A 62 12.50 10.68 24.48
C ARG A 62 11.06 10.62 24.99
N ASN A 63 10.13 11.23 24.28
CA ASN A 63 8.72 11.36 24.68
C ASN A 63 7.79 10.39 23.94
N LYS A 64 8.31 9.40 23.18
CA LYS A 64 7.50 8.54 22.31
C LYS A 64 6.32 7.86 23.02
N MET A 65 6.44 7.55 24.31
CA MET A 65 5.36 6.93 25.09
C MET A 65 4.19 7.89 25.41
N LYS A 66 4.42 9.21 25.39
CA LYS A 66 3.39 10.22 25.69
C LYS A 66 2.41 10.47 24.54
N GLU A 67 2.79 10.11 23.32
CA GLU A 67 2.02 10.39 22.09
C GLU A 67 1.64 11.87 21.90
N GLU A 68 2.45 12.79 22.42
CA GLU A 68 2.23 14.21 22.27
C GLU A 68 2.69 14.72 20.90
N TYR A 69 1.91 15.62 20.33
CA TYR A 69 2.27 16.31 19.10
C TYR A 69 3.33 17.38 19.36
N GLN A 70 4.44 17.31 18.64
CA GLN A 70 5.46 18.35 18.53
C GLN A 70 5.44 19.00 17.13
N PRO A 71 5.90 20.25 16.99
CA PRO A 71 5.97 20.92 15.69
C PRO A 71 7.01 20.27 14.77
N GLY A 72 6.78 20.39 13.46
CA GLY A 72 7.74 20.03 12.43
C GLY A 72 7.43 20.70 11.11
N VAL A 73 8.34 20.52 10.14
CA VAL A 73 8.22 21.04 8.78
C VAL A 73 8.42 19.89 7.81
N LEU A 74 7.45 19.67 6.93
CA LEU A 74 7.53 18.70 5.84
C LEU A 74 7.79 19.43 4.53
N ARG A 75 8.84 19.05 3.80
CA ARG A 75 9.09 19.54 2.44
C ARG A 75 9.14 18.40 1.44
N PHE A 76 8.61 18.65 0.26
CA PHE A 76 8.58 17.67 -0.84
C PHE A 76 8.52 18.41 -2.18
N ARG A 77 8.95 17.74 -3.25
CA ARG A 77 8.90 18.32 -4.61
C ARG A 77 7.54 18.07 -5.26
N HIS A 78 6.99 19.10 -5.89
CA HIS A 78 5.87 19.01 -6.82
C HIS A 78 6.31 18.43 -8.17
N LYS A 79 5.34 18.07 -9.02
CA LYS A 79 5.59 17.53 -10.37
C LYS A 79 6.35 18.50 -11.27
N ASP A 80 6.22 19.81 -11.05
CA ASP A 80 6.93 20.86 -11.76
C ASP A 80 8.36 21.11 -11.22
N GLY A 81 8.79 20.34 -10.22
CA GLY A 81 10.09 20.45 -9.57
C GLY A 81 10.17 21.49 -8.44
N SER A 82 9.12 22.28 -8.23
CA SER A 82 9.04 23.26 -7.15
C SER A 82 9.01 22.59 -5.78
N LEU A 83 9.59 23.24 -4.76
CA LEU A 83 9.64 22.72 -3.39
C LEU A 83 8.43 23.23 -2.61
N ALA A 84 7.52 22.33 -2.25
CA ALA A 84 6.45 22.63 -1.29
C ALA A 84 6.96 22.52 0.14
N THR A 85 6.41 23.37 1.02
CA THR A 85 6.67 23.36 2.45
C THR A 85 5.34 23.38 3.21
N LEU A 86 5.21 22.49 4.19
CA LEU A 86 4.05 22.36 5.06
C LEU A 86 4.47 22.40 6.52
N ASP A 87 3.81 23.24 7.30
CA ASP A 87 3.83 23.12 8.75
C ASP A 87 3.05 21.87 9.14
N VAL A 88 3.70 21.02 9.93
CA VAL A 88 3.12 19.77 10.40
C VAL A 88 3.23 19.66 11.92
N LYS A 89 2.39 18.81 12.49
CA LYS A 89 2.60 18.27 13.83
C LYS A 89 2.96 16.80 13.72
N VAL A 90 3.96 16.37 14.46
CA VAL A 90 4.44 14.98 14.46
C VAL A 90 4.27 14.42 15.86
N ARG A 91 3.82 13.16 15.97
CA ARG A 91 3.83 12.40 17.22
C ARG A 91 4.19 10.96 16.96
N ALA A 92 4.70 10.27 17.97
CA ALA A 92 4.80 8.82 17.94
C ALA A 92 3.40 8.16 17.90
N ARG A 93 3.31 7.00 17.26
CA ARG A 93 2.13 6.13 17.23
C ARG A 93 2.54 4.65 17.39
N GLY A 94 1.54 3.78 17.56
CA GLY A 94 1.71 2.35 17.67
C GLY A 94 1.90 1.89 19.12
N ASN A 95 2.07 0.58 19.32
CA ASN A 95 2.14 -0.03 20.64
C ASN A 95 3.57 -0.50 20.94
N ILE A 96 3.90 -1.75 20.60
CA ILE A 96 5.18 -2.39 20.99
C ILE A 96 6.39 -1.62 20.47
N ARG A 97 6.35 -1.10 19.24
CA ARG A 97 7.48 -0.36 18.65
C ARG A 97 7.87 0.90 19.41
N LYS A 98 6.96 1.53 20.15
CA LYS A 98 7.35 2.63 21.05
C LYS A 98 8.21 2.15 22.21
N GLN A 99 8.08 0.89 22.61
CA GLN A 99 8.85 0.29 23.70
C GLN A 99 10.20 -0.24 23.20
N VAL A 100 10.21 -0.95 22.06
CA VAL A 100 11.39 -1.70 21.60
C VAL A 100 12.24 -0.99 20.54
N CYS A 101 11.67 -0.06 19.76
CA CYS A 101 12.41 0.63 18.70
C CYS A 101 13.02 1.94 19.16
N HIS A 102 14.17 2.31 18.59
CA HIS A 102 14.72 3.64 18.75
C HIS A 102 13.79 4.67 18.09
N TYR A 103 13.43 4.47 16.82
CA TYR A 103 12.42 5.29 16.13
C TYR A 103 11.07 4.56 16.09
N PRO A 104 10.03 5.09 16.75
CA PRO A 104 8.68 4.56 16.60
C PRO A 104 8.08 4.98 15.25
N PRO A 105 7.04 4.29 14.73
CA PRO A 105 6.20 4.86 13.69
C PRO A 105 5.62 6.21 14.16
N ILE A 106 5.35 7.10 13.21
CA ILE A 106 4.87 8.44 13.51
C ILE A 106 3.54 8.73 12.80
N LYS A 107 2.75 9.61 13.41
CA LYS A 107 1.60 10.25 12.77
C LYS A 107 1.98 11.70 12.48
N ILE A 108 1.88 12.09 11.21
CA ILE A 108 2.11 13.46 10.73
C ILE A 108 0.75 14.09 10.48
N LYS A 109 0.53 15.28 11.03
CA LYS A 109 -0.69 16.05 10.88
C LYS A 109 -0.37 17.38 10.20
N ALA A 110 -0.64 17.46 8.90
CA ALA A 110 -0.43 18.66 8.12
C ALA A 110 -1.50 19.73 8.39
N LYS A 111 -1.13 21.00 8.19
CA LYS A 111 -2.06 22.12 8.33
C LYS A 111 -3.04 22.16 7.15
N LYS A 112 -4.32 21.93 7.42
CA LYS A 112 -5.40 21.88 6.40
C LYS A 112 -5.43 23.10 5.47
N SER A 113 -5.16 24.29 6.00
CA SER A 113 -5.15 25.52 5.18
C SER A 113 -4.02 25.54 4.16
N GLN A 114 -2.83 25.04 4.51
CA GLN A 114 -1.69 24.96 3.59
C GLN A 114 -1.89 23.84 2.56
N LEU A 115 -2.48 22.70 2.95
CA LEU A 115 -2.87 21.65 2.00
C LEU A 115 -3.80 22.20 0.92
N LYS A 116 -4.86 22.92 1.32
CA LYS A 116 -5.78 23.57 0.37
C LYS A 116 -5.08 24.60 -0.52
N ALA A 117 -4.16 25.40 0.03
CA ALA A 117 -3.40 26.38 -0.73
C ALA A 117 -2.48 25.73 -1.78
N LEU A 118 -1.97 24.53 -1.51
CA LEU A 118 -1.21 23.71 -2.47
C LEU A 118 -2.11 22.88 -3.41
N GLY A 119 -3.44 23.06 -3.36
CA GLY A 119 -4.38 22.35 -4.22
C GLY A 119 -4.68 20.91 -3.79
N PHE A 120 -4.41 20.52 -2.54
CA PHE A 120 -4.73 19.19 -2.02
C PHE A 120 -6.07 19.15 -1.26
N GLN A 121 -6.63 17.94 -1.16
CA GLN A 121 -7.73 17.67 -0.24
C GLN A 121 -7.34 17.98 1.22
N PRO A 122 -8.32 18.34 2.09
CA PRO A 122 -8.06 18.62 3.49
C PRO A 122 -7.79 17.37 4.36
N ALA A 123 -7.70 16.18 3.77
CA ALA A 123 -7.22 14.97 4.43
C ALA A 123 -5.76 15.18 4.82
N ASN A 124 -5.51 15.31 6.12
CA ASN A 124 -4.30 15.94 6.63
C ASN A 124 -3.49 15.06 7.58
N ASP A 125 -3.93 13.83 7.79
CA ASP A 125 -3.27 12.84 8.62
C ASP A 125 -2.52 11.87 7.70
N LEU A 126 -1.24 11.65 7.99
CA LEU A 126 -0.40 10.67 7.31
C LEU A 126 0.23 9.74 8.36
N LYS A 127 0.23 8.43 8.08
CA LYS A 127 0.91 7.43 8.90
C LYS A 127 2.22 7.07 8.24
N MET A 128 3.31 7.24 8.95
CA MET A 128 4.64 6.91 8.45
C MET A 128 5.28 5.86 9.35
N VAL A 129 5.65 4.74 8.75
CA VAL A 129 6.47 3.70 9.34
C VAL A 129 7.93 4.06 9.13
N LEU A 130 8.68 4.12 10.23
CA LEU A 130 10.12 4.40 10.23
C LEU A 130 10.91 3.09 10.41
N PRO A 131 12.20 3.03 10.05
CA PRO A 131 13.06 1.94 10.48
C PRO A 131 13.15 1.91 12.01
N CYS A 132 13.16 0.72 12.61
CA CYS A 132 13.21 0.59 14.09
C CYS A 132 14.47 1.24 14.69
N SER A 133 15.58 1.23 13.96
CA SER A 133 16.83 1.92 14.25
C SER A 133 17.58 2.22 12.94
N ASN A 134 18.73 2.88 13.03
CA ASN A 134 19.61 3.09 11.89
C ASN A 134 20.30 1.78 11.49
N GLY A 135 20.45 1.58 10.18
CA GLY A 135 21.25 0.49 9.62
C GLY A 135 20.48 -0.38 8.64
N ARG A 136 21.25 -1.02 7.75
CA ARG A 136 20.72 -1.74 6.57
C ARG A 136 19.65 -2.77 6.92
N LEU A 137 19.85 -3.54 7.99
CA LEU A 137 18.89 -4.56 8.45
C LEU A 137 17.49 -3.99 8.73
N PHE A 138 17.41 -2.82 9.38
CA PHE A 138 16.13 -2.17 9.69
C PHE A 138 15.52 -1.49 8.48
N TYR A 139 16.36 -1.03 7.54
CA TYR A 139 15.91 -0.42 6.29
C TYR A 139 15.27 -1.47 5.39
N ASP A 140 15.91 -2.63 5.26
CA ASP A 140 15.38 -3.77 4.51
C ASP A 140 14.04 -4.24 5.09
N CYS A 141 13.83 -4.21 6.41
CA CYS A 141 12.53 -4.52 7.02
C CYS A 141 11.41 -3.59 6.51
N VAL A 142 11.65 -2.28 6.45
CA VAL A 142 10.64 -1.31 5.95
C VAL A 142 10.35 -1.54 4.46
N VAL A 143 11.38 -1.86 3.67
CA VAL A 143 11.22 -2.17 2.25
C VAL A 143 10.44 -3.47 2.05
N ARG A 144 10.72 -4.51 2.84
CA ARG A 144 9.97 -5.77 2.77
C ARG A 144 8.51 -5.59 3.21
N GLU A 145 8.25 -4.76 4.23
CA GLU A 145 6.88 -4.41 4.60
C GLU A 145 6.15 -3.71 3.44
N ALA A 146 6.81 -2.77 2.75
CA ALA A 146 6.26 -2.13 1.56
C ALA A 146 5.94 -3.15 0.45
N LEU A 147 6.83 -4.13 0.21
CA LEU A 147 6.58 -5.21 -0.74
C LEU A 147 5.34 -6.03 -0.36
N ILE A 148 5.09 -6.30 0.93
CA ILE A 148 3.90 -7.04 1.35
C ILE A 148 2.61 -6.32 0.93
N TYR A 149 2.52 -5.00 1.07
CA TYR A 149 1.36 -4.24 0.57
C TYR A 149 1.16 -4.45 -0.94
N HIS A 150 2.25 -4.35 -1.73
CA HIS A 150 2.20 -4.57 -3.18
C HIS A 150 1.91 -6.03 -3.59
N LEU A 151 2.29 -7.01 -2.78
CA LEU A 151 1.89 -8.40 -3.00
C LEU A 151 0.39 -8.58 -2.76
N TYR A 152 -0.18 -7.91 -1.75
CA TYR A 152 -1.61 -8.00 -1.45
C TYR A 152 -2.49 -7.34 -2.53
N GLU A 153 -1.97 -6.31 -3.23
CA GLU A 153 -2.63 -5.71 -4.41
C GLU A 153 -2.96 -6.76 -5.50
N VAL A 154 -2.12 -7.79 -5.66
CA VAL A 154 -2.33 -8.91 -6.60
C VAL A 154 -3.39 -9.90 -6.09
N VAL A 155 -3.54 -10.00 -4.77
CA VAL A 155 -4.44 -10.96 -4.11
C VAL A 155 -5.87 -10.46 -4.07
N TYR A 156 -6.08 -9.18 -3.77
CA TYR A 156 -7.43 -8.64 -3.63
C TYR A 156 -7.54 -7.15 -4.01
N PRO A 157 -8.61 -6.74 -4.72
CA PRO A 157 -8.76 -5.34 -5.17
C PRO A 157 -9.06 -4.36 -4.03
N VAL A 158 -9.58 -4.85 -2.90
CA VAL A 158 -9.81 -4.06 -1.68
C VAL A 158 -8.59 -4.23 -0.77
N HIS A 159 -7.65 -3.30 -0.86
CA HIS A 159 -6.39 -3.29 -0.12
C HIS A 159 -6.03 -1.88 0.33
N PHE A 160 -5.17 -1.75 1.33
CA PHE A 160 -4.48 -0.49 1.63
C PHE A 160 -3.36 -0.24 0.63
N ARG A 161 -3.21 1.02 0.20
CA ARG A 161 -2.01 1.45 -0.53
C ARG A 161 -0.89 1.79 0.44
N ALA A 162 0.34 1.59 0.01
CA ALA A 162 1.52 2.07 0.71
C ALA A 162 2.51 2.67 -0.27
N LYS A 163 3.31 3.65 0.19
CA LYS A 163 4.31 4.32 -0.64
C LYS A 163 5.61 4.50 0.13
N LEU A 164 6.67 3.85 -0.36
CA LEU A 164 8.00 4.09 0.16
C LEU A 164 8.48 5.48 -0.26
N VAL A 165 9.12 6.17 0.67
CA VAL A 165 9.77 7.47 0.49
C VAL A 165 11.16 7.42 1.10
N ASN A 166 12.07 8.26 0.60
CA ASN A 166 13.34 8.52 1.26
C ASN A 166 13.19 9.77 2.12
N VAL A 167 13.35 9.62 3.43
CA VAL A 167 13.25 10.73 4.38
C VAL A 167 14.64 11.28 4.61
N GLU A 168 14.83 12.53 4.24
CA GLU A 168 15.95 13.35 4.66
C GLU A 168 15.61 14.03 5.98
N SER A 169 16.39 13.74 7.02
CA SER A 169 16.32 14.47 8.28
C SER A 169 17.46 15.49 8.32
N LEU A 170 17.11 16.75 8.55
CA LEU A 170 18.07 17.80 8.87
C LEU A 170 18.20 17.87 10.39
N LYS A 171 19.27 17.29 10.94
CA LYS A 171 19.60 17.44 12.36
C LYS A 171 20.34 18.76 12.62
N ASP A 172 21.13 19.20 11.62
CA ASP A 172 21.78 20.51 11.43
C ASP A 172 22.16 20.66 9.94
N GLU A 173 22.42 21.87 9.42
CA GLU A 173 22.72 22.12 7.99
C GLU A 173 23.86 21.25 7.40
N LYS A 174 24.72 20.69 8.27
CA LYS A 174 25.89 19.88 7.90
C LYS A 174 25.70 18.37 8.06
N GLU A 175 24.65 17.91 8.75
CA GLU A 175 24.44 16.50 9.08
C GLU A 175 23.10 16.02 8.50
N ARG A 176 23.13 15.66 7.22
CA ARG A 176 21.98 15.05 6.51
C ARG A 176 22.03 13.54 6.68
N SER A 177 21.00 12.98 7.32
CA SER A 177 20.75 11.54 7.27
C SER A 177 19.58 11.26 6.35
N ALA A 178 19.70 10.20 5.55
CA ALA A 178 18.65 9.71 4.68
C ALA A 178 18.31 8.26 5.03
N PHE A 179 17.03 7.94 5.13
CA PHE A 179 16.56 6.59 5.43
C PHE A 179 15.20 6.32 4.75
N PRO A 180 14.92 5.07 4.37
CA PRO A 180 13.62 4.72 3.82
C PRO A 180 12.54 4.78 4.90
N ALA A 181 11.38 5.29 4.55
CA ALA A 181 10.17 5.23 5.35
C ALA A 181 8.99 4.83 4.48
N LEU A 182 7.93 4.30 5.10
CA LEU A 182 6.74 3.84 4.38
C LEU A 182 5.54 4.65 4.84
N PHE A 183 4.91 5.38 3.91
CA PHE A 183 3.57 5.89 4.16
C PHE A 183 2.54 4.79 3.93
N VAL A 184 1.60 4.65 4.85
CA VAL A 184 0.47 3.72 4.73
C VAL A 184 -0.82 4.54 4.63
N GLU A 185 -1.71 4.15 3.72
CA GLU A 185 -3.00 4.79 3.52
C GLU A 185 -3.84 4.75 4.82
N ASP A 186 -4.53 5.85 5.07
CA ASP A 186 -5.42 6.00 6.23
C ASP A 186 -6.74 5.23 6.00
N GLU A 187 -7.39 4.75 7.07
CA GLU A 187 -8.60 3.92 6.94
C GLU A 187 -9.73 4.69 6.24
N GLU A 188 -9.93 5.95 6.62
CA GLU A 188 -10.91 6.84 6.00
C GLU A 188 -10.56 7.17 4.55
N ALA A 189 -9.27 7.30 4.21
CA ALA A 189 -8.84 7.54 2.83
C ALA A 189 -9.06 6.30 1.95
N CYS A 190 -8.74 5.11 2.47
CA CYS A 190 -9.01 3.83 1.82
C CYS A 190 -10.51 3.64 1.58
N ALA A 191 -11.34 3.89 2.61
CA ALA A 191 -12.78 3.81 2.51
C ALA A 191 -13.33 4.81 1.47
N ALA A 192 -12.86 6.06 1.48
CA ALA A 192 -13.27 7.07 0.51
C ALA A 192 -12.90 6.68 -0.93
N ARG A 193 -11.71 6.11 -1.16
CA ARG A 193 -11.27 5.61 -2.47
C ARG A 193 -12.15 4.48 -2.97
N LEU A 194 -12.56 3.58 -2.09
CA LEU A 194 -13.37 2.40 -2.42
C LEU A 194 -14.88 2.68 -2.39
N GLY A 195 -15.30 3.92 -2.09
CA GLY A 195 -16.71 4.24 -1.84
C GLY A 195 -17.31 3.49 -0.65
N ALA A 196 -16.46 2.95 0.24
CA ALA A 196 -16.81 2.08 1.34
C ALA A 196 -16.99 2.84 2.65
N ARG A 197 -17.44 2.12 3.68
CA ARG A 197 -17.48 2.62 5.06
C ARG A 197 -16.67 1.72 5.99
N VAL A 198 -15.81 2.33 6.80
CA VAL A 198 -15.08 1.63 7.87
C VAL A 198 -16.06 1.22 8.98
N ILE A 199 -15.98 -0.02 9.44
CA ILE A 199 -16.73 -0.50 10.61
C ILE A 199 -15.88 -0.32 11.86
N GLN A 200 -16.19 0.71 12.66
CA GLN A 200 -15.37 1.11 13.81
C GLN A 200 -15.67 0.29 15.07
N ASP A 201 -16.91 -0.18 15.26
CA ASP A 201 -17.39 -0.76 16.51
C ASP A 201 -17.88 -2.20 16.40
N GLY A 202 -17.94 -2.87 17.56
CA GLY A 202 -18.49 -4.22 17.70
C GLY A 202 -17.46 -5.33 17.49
N VAL A 203 -17.89 -6.58 17.74
CA VAL A 203 -17.09 -7.78 17.47
C VAL A 203 -17.44 -8.32 16.09
N ILE A 204 -16.44 -8.56 15.25
CA ILE A 204 -16.66 -9.12 13.92
C ILE A 204 -16.64 -10.64 13.99
N ARG A 205 -17.64 -11.30 13.43
CA ARG A 205 -17.63 -12.75 13.29
C ARG A 205 -17.05 -13.10 11.92
N PRO A 206 -16.20 -14.12 11.78
CA PRO A 206 -15.76 -14.57 10.46
C PRO A 206 -16.92 -14.85 9.48
N SER A 207 -18.07 -15.29 10.00
CA SER A 207 -19.29 -15.53 9.21
C SER A 207 -19.98 -14.27 8.68
N SER A 208 -19.62 -13.06 9.13
CA SER A 208 -20.10 -11.79 8.54
C SER A 208 -19.20 -11.27 7.43
N LEU A 209 -18.03 -11.89 7.23
CA LEU A 209 -17.10 -11.51 6.20
C LEU A 209 -17.49 -12.12 4.84
N GLU A 210 -17.11 -11.44 3.76
CA GLU A 210 -17.12 -12.01 2.42
C GLU A 210 -16.14 -13.20 2.41
N ARG A 211 -16.63 -14.36 1.98
CA ARG A 211 -15.97 -15.64 2.22
C ARG A 211 -14.70 -15.78 1.39
N GLU A 212 -14.75 -15.38 0.13
CA GLU A 212 -13.61 -15.44 -0.78
C GLU A 212 -12.48 -14.50 -0.31
N ALA A 213 -12.81 -13.26 0.08
CA ALA A 213 -11.88 -12.30 0.66
C ALA A 213 -11.20 -12.83 1.92
N TYR A 214 -11.99 -13.43 2.83
CA TYR A 214 -11.47 -13.99 4.06
C TYR A 214 -10.47 -15.13 3.80
N LEU A 215 -10.81 -16.08 2.92
CA LEU A 215 -9.94 -17.20 2.58
C LEU A 215 -8.63 -16.73 1.94
N LYS A 216 -8.71 -15.82 0.96
CA LYS A 216 -7.53 -15.23 0.31
C LYS A 216 -6.64 -14.48 1.30
N MET A 217 -7.24 -13.72 2.21
CA MET A 217 -6.51 -13.05 3.29
C MET A 217 -5.80 -14.07 4.20
N CYS A 218 -6.48 -15.14 4.65
CA CYS A 218 -5.86 -16.14 5.53
C CYS A 218 -4.67 -16.84 4.86
N PHE A 219 -4.81 -17.23 3.59
CA PHE A 219 -3.71 -17.83 2.81
C PHE A 219 -2.57 -16.83 2.58
N PHE A 220 -2.88 -15.56 2.33
CA PHE A 220 -1.87 -14.51 2.21
C PHE A 220 -1.09 -14.31 3.51
N GLN A 221 -1.78 -14.19 4.64
CA GLN A 221 -1.13 -14.05 5.95
C GLN A 221 -0.25 -15.27 6.26
N TYR A 222 -0.70 -16.48 5.90
CA TYR A 222 0.14 -17.67 5.99
C TYR A 222 1.37 -17.61 5.07
N MET A 223 1.20 -17.19 3.82
CA MET A 223 2.29 -17.07 2.83
C MET A 223 3.45 -16.21 3.36
N ILE A 224 3.14 -15.11 4.05
CA ILE A 224 4.12 -14.19 4.65
C ILE A 224 4.51 -14.52 6.11
N ALA A 225 4.04 -15.65 6.64
CA ALA A 225 4.19 -16.06 8.05
C ALA A 225 3.75 -14.99 9.05
N ASN A 226 2.61 -14.36 8.82
CA ASN A 226 2.02 -13.39 9.73
C ASN A 226 0.91 -14.03 10.58
N THR A 227 1.14 -14.07 11.88
CA THR A 227 0.17 -14.51 12.89
C THR A 227 -0.33 -13.38 13.79
N ASP A 228 0.15 -12.14 13.59
CA ASP A 228 -0.24 -10.98 14.38
C ASP A 228 -1.45 -10.29 13.76
N TRP A 229 -2.58 -10.99 13.68
CA TRP A 229 -3.86 -10.44 13.23
C TRP A 229 -5.03 -11.19 13.85
N SER A 230 -6.18 -10.52 13.97
CA SER A 230 -7.40 -11.17 14.48
C SER A 230 -8.67 -10.48 14.00
N VAL A 231 -9.62 -11.27 13.51
CA VAL A 231 -10.91 -10.79 13.01
C VAL A 231 -11.82 -10.24 14.13
N PRO A 232 -12.08 -10.97 15.25
CA PRO A 232 -13.03 -10.53 16.27
C PRO A 232 -12.83 -9.10 16.77
N ASN A 233 -11.57 -8.72 17.00
CA ASN A 233 -11.18 -7.41 17.54
C ASN A 233 -10.51 -6.51 16.50
N ARG A 234 -10.49 -6.88 15.20
CA ARG A 234 -9.84 -6.09 14.13
C ARG A 234 -8.36 -5.78 14.42
N HIS A 235 -7.64 -6.71 15.03
CA HIS A 235 -6.20 -6.53 15.26
C HIS A 235 -5.46 -6.66 13.92
N ASN A 236 -4.72 -5.61 13.54
CA ASN A 236 -3.99 -5.48 12.27
C ASN A 236 -4.86 -5.81 11.04
N LEU A 237 -6.14 -5.44 11.11
CA LEU A 237 -7.15 -5.73 10.11
C LEU A 237 -8.26 -4.69 10.19
N GLU A 238 -8.60 -4.05 9.09
CA GLU A 238 -9.82 -3.27 8.98
C GLU A 238 -10.96 -4.08 8.37
N THR A 239 -12.20 -3.68 8.65
CA THR A 239 -13.38 -4.26 8.00
C THR A 239 -14.19 -3.18 7.32
N LEU A 240 -14.40 -3.35 6.01
CA LEU A 240 -15.09 -2.38 5.16
C LEU A 240 -16.44 -2.90 4.74
N ALA A 241 -17.47 -2.05 4.83
CA ALA A 241 -18.73 -2.26 4.14
C ALA A 241 -18.65 -1.65 2.73
N ILE A 242 -18.62 -2.52 1.72
CA ILE A 242 -18.58 -2.13 0.30
C ILE A 242 -20.02 -1.93 -0.22
N PRO A 243 -20.31 -0.87 -0.98
CA PRO A 243 -21.63 -0.69 -1.60
C PRO A 243 -22.03 -1.90 -2.44
N GLY A 244 -23.28 -2.37 -2.26
CA GLY A 244 -23.81 -3.52 -3.00
C GLY A 244 -23.44 -4.89 -2.43
N SER A 245 -22.63 -4.95 -1.36
CA SER A 245 -22.36 -6.18 -0.61
C SER A 245 -23.11 -6.18 0.72
N ASP A 246 -23.72 -7.29 1.08
CA ASP A 246 -24.30 -7.56 2.41
C ASP A 246 -23.24 -8.10 3.41
N ARG A 247 -22.05 -8.44 2.90
CA ARG A 247 -20.91 -8.92 3.68
C ARG A 247 -19.82 -7.87 3.82
N LEU A 248 -19.07 -7.95 4.92
CA LEU A 248 -17.92 -7.09 5.18
C LEU A 248 -16.67 -7.65 4.52
N VAL A 249 -15.81 -6.79 3.99
CA VAL A 249 -14.52 -7.20 3.43
C VAL A 249 -13.43 -6.96 4.47
N PRO A 250 -12.67 -7.99 4.89
CA PRO A 250 -11.51 -7.81 5.73
C PRO A 250 -10.33 -7.28 4.91
N VAL A 251 -9.60 -6.31 5.44
CA VAL A 251 -8.44 -5.70 4.79
C VAL A 251 -7.26 -5.70 5.76
N PRO A 252 -6.25 -6.58 5.60
CA PRO A 252 -5.10 -6.64 6.48
C PRO A 252 -4.16 -5.45 6.30
N TYR A 253 -3.51 -5.03 7.37
CA TYR A 253 -2.46 -4.00 7.37
C TYR A 253 -1.52 -4.20 8.55
N ASP A 254 -0.46 -3.38 8.66
CA ASP A 254 0.57 -3.48 9.73
C ASP A 254 1.28 -4.85 9.69
N PHE A 255 2.17 -5.01 8.71
CA PHE A 255 2.83 -6.30 8.41
C PHE A 255 4.23 -6.43 9.02
N ASP A 256 4.60 -5.55 9.96
CA ASP A 256 5.93 -5.52 10.56
C ASP A 256 6.25 -6.78 11.40
N TYR A 257 5.22 -7.44 11.93
CA TYR A 257 5.31 -8.70 12.67
C TYR A 257 5.36 -9.97 11.79
N ALA A 258 5.21 -9.84 10.48
CA ALA A 258 5.30 -10.98 9.57
C ALA A 258 6.74 -11.55 9.53
N GLY A 259 6.86 -12.89 9.50
CA GLY A 259 8.15 -13.55 9.30
C GLY A 259 8.84 -13.12 8.00
N PHE A 260 8.07 -12.81 6.95
CA PHE A 260 8.60 -12.26 5.70
C PHE A 260 9.33 -10.92 5.88
N THR A 261 8.85 -10.06 6.77
CA THR A 261 9.49 -8.77 7.08
C THR A 261 10.83 -8.99 7.78
N GLY A 262 10.87 -9.94 8.71
CA GLY A 262 12.10 -10.37 9.38
C GLY A 262 12.60 -9.38 10.43
N THR A 263 11.69 -8.71 11.13
CA THR A 263 12.03 -7.80 12.22
C THR A 263 12.54 -8.58 13.44
N ASN A 264 13.55 -8.06 14.14
CA ASN A 264 14.18 -8.75 15.27
C ASN A 264 13.39 -8.66 16.58
N TYR A 265 12.34 -7.84 16.62
CA TYR A 265 11.46 -7.67 17.77
C TYR A 265 10.15 -8.46 17.65
N ALA A 266 9.83 -8.99 16.46
CA ALA A 266 8.64 -9.80 16.27
C ALA A 266 8.79 -11.14 16.99
N VAL A 267 7.80 -11.47 17.81
CA VAL A 267 7.72 -12.72 18.56
C VAL A 267 6.31 -13.29 18.41
N PRO A 268 6.16 -14.62 18.32
CA PRO A 268 4.83 -15.21 18.21
C PRO A 268 4.03 -14.99 19.49
N TYR A 269 2.71 -14.95 19.37
CA TYR A 269 1.84 -14.99 20.54
C TYR A 269 2.08 -16.28 21.32
N HIS A 270 2.29 -16.17 22.63
CA HIS A 270 2.75 -17.27 23.49
C HIS A 270 1.87 -18.54 23.48
N ALA A 271 0.59 -18.43 23.11
CA ALA A 271 -0.32 -19.57 23.02
C ALA A 271 -0.25 -20.32 21.67
N LEU A 272 0.48 -19.79 20.68
CA LEU A 272 0.64 -20.45 19.39
C LEU A 272 1.71 -21.56 19.47
N PRO A 273 1.53 -22.68 18.76
CA PRO A 273 2.48 -23.79 18.76
C PRO A 273 3.65 -23.56 17.79
N ILE A 274 4.22 -22.35 17.82
CA ILE A 274 5.39 -21.97 17.00
C ILE A 274 6.45 -21.29 17.88
N GLU A 275 7.71 -21.56 17.59
CA GLU A 275 8.84 -21.08 18.39
C GLU A 275 9.29 -19.68 17.97
N ASN A 276 9.09 -19.32 16.70
CA ASN A 276 9.46 -18.02 16.16
C ASN A 276 8.59 -17.64 14.95
N VAL A 277 8.56 -16.34 14.63
CA VAL A 277 7.71 -15.77 13.58
C VAL A 277 8.05 -16.23 12.15
N ASN A 278 9.18 -16.90 11.92
CA ASN A 278 9.49 -17.47 10.62
C ASN A 278 8.76 -18.81 10.37
N GLN A 279 8.19 -19.42 11.42
CA GLN A 279 7.36 -20.62 11.29
C GLN A 279 5.94 -20.21 10.90
N ARG A 280 5.51 -20.60 9.70
CA ARG A 280 4.13 -20.34 9.23
C ARG A 280 3.13 -21.13 10.06
N PHE A 281 2.08 -20.45 10.52
CA PHE A 281 0.96 -21.06 11.23
C PHE A 281 -0.36 -20.53 10.66
N PHE A 282 -1.31 -21.43 10.38
CA PHE A 282 -2.56 -21.06 9.74
C PHE A 282 -3.62 -20.69 10.79
N LEU A 283 -4.11 -19.45 10.74
CA LEU A 283 -5.14 -18.92 11.64
C LEU A 283 -6.54 -18.87 11.00
N GLY A 284 -6.68 -19.29 9.74
CA GLY A 284 -7.98 -19.38 9.08
C GLY A 284 -8.85 -20.43 9.77
N ASN A 285 -10.15 -20.17 9.89
CA ASN A 285 -11.08 -21.04 10.60
C ASN A 285 -12.23 -21.50 9.70
N LYS A 286 -12.70 -22.73 9.97
CA LYS A 286 -13.82 -23.39 9.29
C LYS A 286 -13.62 -23.47 7.77
N VAL A 287 -12.42 -23.78 7.32
CA VAL A 287 -12.09 -23.90 5.90
C VAL A 287 -12.35 -25.33 5.46
N THR A 288 -13.22 -25.52 4.48
CA THR A 288 -13.49 -26.84 3.90
C THR A 288 -12.35 -27.28 2.99
N GLU A 289 -12.26 -28.57 2.72
CA GLU A 289 -11.29 -29.13 1.75
C GLU A 289 -11.42 -28.46 0.36
N ALA A 290 -12.65 -28.30 -0.13
CA ALA A 290 -12.91 -27.66 -1.42
C ALA A 290 -12.41 -26.20 -1.45
N GLU A 291 -12.72 -25.41 -0.42
CA GLU A 291 -12.25 -24.02 -0.29
C GLU A 291 -10.73 -23.93 -0.17
N ALA A 292 -10.09 -24.87 0.54
CA ALA A 292 -8.64 -24.90 0.66
C ALA A 292 -7.97 -25.15 -0.69
N LEU A 293 -8.47 -26.12 -1.46
CA LEU A 293 -7.96 -26.46 -2.78
C LEU A 293 -8.23 -25.34 -3.81
N GLU A 294 -9.42 -24.75 -3.79
CA GLU A 294 -9.77 -23.63 -4.67
C GLU A 294 -8.91 -22.39 -4.37
N THR A 295 -8.72 -22.06 -3.09
CA THR A 295 -7.86 -20.93 -2.70
C THR A 295 -6.40 -21.22 -3.03
N ALA A 296 -5.91 -22.46 -2.83
CA ALA A 296 -4.57 -22.84 -3.25
C ALA A 296 -4.37 -22.67 -4.76
N LYS A 297 -5.35 -23.10 -5.57
CA LYS A 297 -5.34 -22.89 -7.01
C LYS A 297 -5.28 -21.41 -7.38
N PHE A 298 -6.07 -20.56 -6.71
CA PHE A 298 -6.03 -19.11 -6.93
C PHE A 298 -4.62 -18.52 -6.77
N PHE A 299 -3.87 -18.97 -5.74
CA PHE A 299 -2.49 -18.52 -5.51
C PHE A 299 -1.51 -19.12 -6.51
N LEU A 300 -1.66 -20.41 -6.87
CA LEU A 300 -0.83 -21.04 -7.89
C LEU A 300 -0.96 -20.34 -9.25
N ASP A 301 -2.20 -19.97 -9.64
CA ASP A 301 -2.47 -19.22 -10.87
C ASP A 301 -1.84 -17.81 -10.86
N ARG A 302 -1.42 -17.30 -9.70
CA ARG A 302 -0.76 -15.98 -9.51
C ARG A 302 0.71 -16.11 -9.10
N LYS A 303 1.26 -17.33 -9.04
CA LYS A 303 2.64 -17.61 -8.61
C LYS A 303 3.65 -16.75 -9.37
N GLU A 304 3.56 -16.76 -10.70
CA GLU A 304 4.48 -16.01 -11.56
C GLU A 304 4.40 -14.51 -11.32
N GLU A 305 3.20 -13.95 -11.17
CA GLU A 305 3.03 -12.52 -10.89
C GLU A 305 3.61 -12.14 -9.53
N LEU A 306 3.31 -12.91 -8.48
CA LEU A 306 3.79 -12.65 -7.12
C LEU A 306 5.32 -12.74 -7.04
N LEU A 307 5.93 -13.75 -7.68
CA LEU A 307 7.39 -13.87 -7.74
C LEU A 307 8.03 -12.75 -8.56
N ARG A 308 7.40 -12.38 -9.69
CA ARG A 308 7.86 -11.25 -10.51
C ARG A 308 7.79 -9.94 -9.73
N ARG A 309 6.75 -9.71 -8.92
CA ARG A 309 6.65 -8.54 -8.03
C ARG A 309 7.85 -8.49 -7.08
N CYS A 310 8.25 -9.61 -6.47
CA CYS A 310 9.47 -9.66 -5.66
C CYS A 310 10.75 -9.37 -6.47
N ALA A 311 10.88 -9.98 -7.65
CA ALA A 311 12.07 -9.85 -8.51
C ALA A 311 12.28 -8.43 -9.05
N THR A 312 11.18 -7.73 -9.34
CA THR A 312 11.16 -6.42 -9.99
C THR A 312 10.81 -5.28 -9.04
N PHE A 313 10.72 -5.56 -7.73
CA PHE A 313 10.47 -4.52 -6.75
C PHE A 313 11.68 -3.60 -6.69
N TRP A 314 11.55 -2.42 -7.29
CA TRP A 314 12.64 -1.46 -7.55
C TRP A 314 13.35 -0.95 -6.28
N LEU A 315 12.82 -1.32 -5.11
CA LEU A 315 13.30 -0.93 -3.79
C LEU A 315 14.21 -1.99 -3.14
N LEU A 316 14.18 -3.23 -3.61
CA LEU A 316 15.06 -4.30 -3.13
C LEU A 316 16.33 -4.34 -3.98
N ASP A 317 17.46 -4.59 -3.33
CA ASP A 317 18.63 -5.04 -4.08
C ASP A 317 18.48 -6.49 -4.54
N GLU A 318 19.36 -6.94 -5.42
CA GLU A 318 19.31 -8.28 -6.01
C GLU A 318 19.29 -9.39 -4.95
N ARG A 319 20.07 -9.25 -3.87
CA ARG A 319 20.15 -10.24 -2.79
C ARG A 319 18.81 -10.35 -2.09
N GLU A 320 18.23 -9.21 -1.75
CA GLU A 320 16.96 -9.11 -1.05
C GLU A 320 15.79 -9.57 -1.92
N ALA A 321 15.79 -9.26 -3.22
CA ALA A 321 14.82 -9.75 -4.20
C ALA A 321 14.87 -11.28 -4.37
N VAL A 322 16.07 -11.86 -4.44
CA VAL A 322 16.25 -13.32 -4.48
C VAL A 322 15.78 -13.96 -3.17
N SER A 323 16.07 -13.36 -2.02
CA SER A 323 15.60 -13.87 -0.72
C SER A 323 14.08 -13.86 -0.62
N ALA A 324 13.44 -12.77 -1.07
CA ALA A 324 11.98 -12.65 -1.08
C ALA A 324 11.32 -13.73 -1.96
N GLN A 325 11.85 -13.96 -3.17
CA GLN A 325 11.37 -15.01 -4.06
C GLN A 325 11.54 -16.41 -3.45
N LYS A 326 12.72 -16.70 -2.89
CA LYS A 326 12.96 -17.98 -2.19
C LYS A 326 11.97 -18.20 -1.05
N TYR A 327 11.70 -17.15 -0.28
CA TYR A 327 10.73 -17.22 0.80
C TYR A 327 9.33 -17.56 0.29
N LEU A 328 8.82 -16.87 -0.73
CA LEU A 328 7.50 -17.15 -1.30
C LEU A 328 7.43 -18.53 -1.97
N ASN A 329 8.50 -18.98 -2.63
CA ASN A 329 8.53 -20.31 -3.26
C ASN A 329 8.23 -21.44 -2.27
N THR A 330 8.73 -21.36 -1.03
CA THR A 330 8.40 -22.38 -0.02
C THR A 330 6.90 -22.50 0.31
N PHE A 331 6.12 -21.42 0.11
CA PHE A 331 4.66 -21.48 0.20
C PHE A 331 4.06 -22.15 -1.04
N PHE A 332 4.52 -21.81 -2.24
CA PHE A 332 4.04 -22.44 -3.48
C PHE A 332 4.38 -23.93 -3.56
N ASP A 333 5.57 -24.35 -3.11
CA ASP A 333 5.96 -25.76 -3.02
C ASP A 333 5.03 -26.57 -2.09
N LEU A 334 4.42 -25.91 -1.09
CA LEU A 334 3.37 -26.51 -0.27
C LEU A 334 2.07 -26.64 -1.06
N LEU A 335 1.68 -25.59 -1.79
CA LEU A 335 0.44 -25.55 -2.56
C LEU A 335 0.39 -26.55 -3.72
N GLU A 336 1.54 -26.91 -4.30
CA GLU A 336 1.65 -27.91 -5.37
C GLU A 336 1.30 -29.33 -4.94
N ASN A 337 1.09 -29.57 -3.64
CA ASN A 337 0.69 -30.87 -3.10
C ASN A 337 -0.66 -30.76 -2.38
N GLU A 338 -1.73 -31.23 -3.05
CA GLU A 338 -3.10 -31.18 -2.52
C GLU A 338 -3.22 -31.80 -1.12
N LYS A 339 -2.56 -32.93 -0.84
CA LYS A 339 -2.59 -33.54 0.50
C LYS A 339 -1.97 -32.63 1.56
N LYS A 340 -0.91 -31.89 1.24
CA LYS A 340 -0.34 -30.89 2.14
C LYS A 340 -1.29 -29.70 2.31
N VAL A 341 -1.91 -29.23 1.22
CA VAL A 341 -2.91 -28.15 1.25
C VAL A 341 -4.05 -28.50 2.20
N VAL A 342 -4.70 -29.64 2.01
CA VAL A 342 -5.82 -30.07 2.86
C VAL A 342 -5.37 -30.20 4.31
N ARG A 343 -4.25 -30.87 4.57
CA ARG A 343 -3.72 -31.03 5.93
C ARG A 343 -3.38 -29.70 6.62
N THR A 344 -2.91 -28.70 5.87
CA THR A 344 -2.48 -27.42 6.44
C THR A 344 -3.63 -26.44 6.60
N PHE A 345 -4.60 -26.44 5.68
CA PHE A 345 -5.60 -25.38 5.58
C PHE A 345 -7.03 -25.84 5.85
N ALA A 346 -7.39 -27.10 5.61
CA ALA A 346 -8.75 -27.58 5.85
C ALA A 346 -8.94 -27.89 7.34
N ASN A 347 -9.94 -27.26 7.95
CA ASN A 347 -10.27 -27.38 9.38
C ASN A 347 -11.75 -27.11 9.69
N ALA A 348 -12.61 -27.19 8.67
CA ALA A 348 -14.02 -27.42 8.89
C ALA A 348 -14.20 -28.90 9.24
N ASP A 349 -14.81 -29.19 10.38
CA ASP A 349 -15.19 -30.55 10.80
C ASP A 349 -16.01 -31.29 9.74
#